data_AF-A0A6F9WZQ1-F1
#
_entry.id   AF-A0A6F9WZQ1-F1
#
_cell.length_a   1.000
_cell.length_b   1.000
_cell.length_c   1.000
_cell.angle_alpha   90.00
_cell.angle_beta   90.00
_cell.angle_gamma   90.00
#
_symmetry.space_group_name_H-M   'P 1'
#
loop_
_entity.id
_entity.type
_entity.pdbx_description
1 polymer ?
#
loop_
_entity_poly.entity_id
_entity_poly.type
_entity_poly.pdbx_seq_one_letter_code
_entity_poly.pdbx_strand_id
1 'polypeptide(L)'
;MDKLRLLKKLNDEGTLECLTSAELRIYFIMLAGSRKNGEGEIFADRLRWTFGEDFSHEKLAKICAGLEQKGLVVITALSSQNACGNNPGLGYRLLLAPP
;
A
#
# COMPACT_ATOMS: atom_id res chain seq x y z
N MET A 1 -6.09 -8.12 -12.41
CA MET A 1 -4.86 -8.48 -11.70
C MET A 1 -5.16 -9.73 -10.92
N ASP A 2 -4.40 -10.78 -11.14
CA ASP A 2 -4.49 -12.02 -10.38
C ASP A 2 -3.63 -11.89 -9.12
N LYS A 3 -4.29 -11.71 -7.98
CA LYS A 3 -3.64 -11.46 -6.69
C LYS A 3 -2.84 -12.66 -6.22
N LEU A 4 -3.31 -13.89 -6.47
CA LEU A 4 -2.61 -15.12 -6.09
C LEU A 4 -1.34 -15.31 -6.91
N ARG A 5 -1.43 -15.07 -8.22
CA ARG A 5 -0.26 -15.12 -9.10
C ARG A 5 0.79 -14.09 -8.73
N LEU A 6 0.38 -12.89 -8.33
CA LEU A 6 1.29 -11.85 -7.84
C LEU A 6 2.00 -12.27 -6.55
N LEU A 7 1.26 -12.78 -5.56
CA LEU A 7 1.85 -13.26 -4.31
C LEU A 7 2.85 -14.39 -4.53
N LYS A 8 2.49 -15.35 -5.39
CA LYS A 8 3.40 -16.45 -5.74
C LYS A 8 4.69 -15.90 -6.35
N LYS A 9 4.59 -14.98 -7.31
CA LYS A 9 5.76 -14.37 -7.95
C LYS A 9 6.66 -13.64 -6.94
N LEU A 10 6.08 -12.82 -6.07
CA LEU A 10 6.85 -12.08 -5.04
C LEU A 10 7.51 -13.00 -4.02
N ASN A 11 6.89 -14.15 -3.74
CA ASN A 11 7.48 -15.18 -2.90
C ASN A 11 8.63 -15.91 -3.62
N ASP A 12 8.42 -16.28 -4.89
CA ASP A 12 9.44 -16.96 -5.71
C ASP A 12 10.69 -16.06 -5.94
N GLU A 13 10.50 -14.74 -5.98
CA GLU A 13 11.59 -13.74 -6.11
C GLU A 13 12.24 -13.36 -4.77
N GLY A 14 11.75 -13.87 -3.63
CA GLY A 14 12.23 -13.50 -2.29
C GLY A 14 11.88 -12.07 -1.85
N THR A 15 11.13 -11.32 -2.66
CA THR A 15 10.78 -9.91 -2.41
C THR A 15 10.01 -9.72 -1.10
N LEU A 16 9.19 -10.70 -0.70
CA LEU A 16 8.45 -10.64 0.57
C LEU A 16 9.37 -10.70 1.80
N GLU A 17 10.53 -11.35 1.70
CA GLU A 17 11.50 -11.48 2.80
C GLU A 17 12.24 -10.16 3.05
N CYS A 18 12.33 -9.30 2.03
CA CYS A 18 12.93 -7.97 2.10
C CYS A 18 12.00 -6.91 2.70
N LEU A 19 10.75 -7.27 3.05
CA LEU A 19 9.78 -6.34 3.62
C LEU A 19 9.80 -6.37 5.13
N THR A 20 9.77 -5.19 5.74
CA THR A 20 9.46 -5.06 7.16
C THR A 20 8.04 -5.56 7.43
N SER A 21 7.75 -5.97 8.67
CA SER A 21 6.40 -6.40 9.05
C SER A 21 5.34 -5.32 8.79
N ALA A 22 5.70 -4.04 8.87
CA ALA A 22 4.78 -2.94 8.58
C ALA A 22 4.50 -2.80 7.08
N GLU A 23 5.55 -2.85 6.25
CA GLU A 23 5.43 -2.86 4.78
C GLU A 23 4.58 -4.03 4.29
N LEU A 24 4.86 -5.23 4.80
CA LEU A 24 4.13 -6.44 4.42
C LEU A 24 2.62 -6.33 4.75
N ARG A 25 2.28 -5.83 5.95
CA ARG A 25 0.89 -5.61 6.36
C ARG A 25 0.19 -4.58 5.47
N ILE A 26 0.83 -3.44 5.21
CA ILE A 26 0.28 -2.41 4.31
C ILE A 26 0.09 -2.97 2.91
N TYR A 27 1.08 -3.69 2.38
CA TYR A 27 1.02 -4.30 1.07
C TYR A 27 -0.14 -5.28 0.95
N PHE A 28 -0.37 -6.14 1.94
CA PHE A 28 -1.53 -7.04 1.93
C PHE A 28 -2.86 -6.31 2.03
N ILE A 29 -2.95 -5.22 2.79
CA ILE A 29 -4.15 -4.38 2.85
C ILE A 29 -4.43 -3.74 1.49
N MET A 30 -3.40 -3.21 0.82
CA MET A 30 -3.49 -2.69 -0.53
C MET A 30 -3.92 -3.78 -1.52
N LEU A 31 -3.30 -4.96 -1.44
CA LEU A 31 -3.66 -6.09 -2.28
C LEU A 31 -5.11 -6.53 -2.08
N ALA A 32 -5.60 -6.59 -0.85
CA ALA A 32 -7.00 -6.92 -0.56
C ALA A 32 -7.95 -5.83 -1.10
N GLY A 33 -7.63 -4.56 -0.85
CA GLY A 33 -8.43 -3.40 -1.25
C GLY A 33 -8.34 -3.02 -2.72
N SER A 34 -7.38 -3.57 -3.48
CA SER A 34 -7.18 -3.17 -4.87
C SER A 34 -8.31 -3.64 -5.79
N ARG A 35 -8.63 -2.79 -6.76
CA ARG A 35 -9.54 -3.08 -7.88
C ARG A 35 -8.91 -4.05 -8.88
N LYS A 36 -9.65 -4.40 -9.94
CA LYS A 36 -9.20 -5.35 -10.99
C LYS A 36 -7.91 -4.89 -11.69
N ASN A 37 -7.62 -3.60 -11.75
CA ASN A 37 -6.40 -3.04 -12.33
C ASN A 37 -5.24 -2.89 -11.32
N GLY A 38 -5.41 -3.33 -10.08
CA GLY A 38 -4.40 -3.18 -9.02
C GLY A 38 -4.37 -1.79 -8.38
N GLU A 39 -5.33 -0.92 -8.69
CA GLU A 39 -5.42 0.42 -8.10
C GLU A 39 -6.31 0.45 -6.87
N GLY A 40 -6.06 1.39 -5.97
CA GLY A 40 -6.93 1.67 -4.84
C GLY A 40 -6.51 2.93 -4.10
N GLU A 41 -7.15 3.13 -2.95
CA GLU A 41 -6.88 4.25 -2.05
C GLU A 41 -6.67 3.71 -0.64
N ILE A 42 -5.75 4.33 0.10
CA ILE A 42 -5.45 3.97 1.47
C ILE A 42 -5.39 5.23 2.34
N PHE A 43 -5.95 5.13 3.54
CA PHE A 43 -6.10 6.26 4.47
C PHE A 43 -5.55 5.85 5.83
N ALA A 44 -4.70 6.68 6.44
CA ALA A 44 -4.08 6.39 7.73
C ALA A 44 -5.11 6.09 8.82
N ASP A 45 -6.22 6.83 8.85
CA ASP A 45 -7.30 6.64 9.82
C ASP A 45 -7.98 5.27 9.73
N ARG A 46 -8.09 4.72 8.51
CA ARG A 46 -8.62 3.35 8.32
C ARG A 46 -7.64 2.28 8.80
N LEU A 47 -6.37 2.62 8.98
CA LEU A 47 -5.32 1.71 9.39
C LEU A 47 -5.05 1.73 10.90
N ARG A 48 -5.61 2.70 11.64
CA ARG A 48 -5.45 2.77 13.11
C ARG A 48 -5.96 1.51 13.82
N TRP A 49 -7.00 0.87 13.28
CA TRP A 49 -7.51 -0.41 13.77
C TRP A 49 -6.50 -1.56 13.64
N THR A 50 -5.60 -1.49 12.67
CA THR A 50 -4.62 -2.55 12.38
C THR A 50 -3.24 -2.25 12.97
N PHE A 51 -2.88 -0.97 13.10
CA PHE A 51 -1.54 -0.53 13.49
C PHE A 51 -1.49 0.22 14.83
N GLY A 52 -2.64 0.46 15.47
CA GLY A 52 -2.77 1.22 16.71
C GLY A 52 -3.19 2.68 16.47
N GLU A 53 -3.69 3.32 17.53
CA GLU A 53 -4.24 4.68 17.47
C GLU A 53 -3.20 5.74 17.05
N ASP A 54 -1.92 5.50 17.35
CA ASP A 54 -0.80 6.37 17.00
C ASP A 54 -0.34 6.27 15.53
N PHE A 55 -1.08 5.54 14.68
CA PHE A 55 -0.73 5.41 13.27
C PHE A 55 -1.10 6.67 12.49
N SER A 56 -0.07 7.45 12.12
CA SER A 56 -0.21 8.75 11.45
C SER A 56 -0.07 8.65 9.93
N HIS A 57 -0.48 9.71 9.23
CA HIS A 57 -0.26 9.86 7.80
C HIS A 57 1.23 9.84 7.43
N GLU A 58 2.10 10.41 8.27
CA GLU A 58 3.56 10.37 8.06
C GLU A 58 4.11 8.93 8.11
N LYS A 59 3.65 8.11 9.06
CA LYS A 59 4.04 6.69 9.13
C LYS A 59 3.58 5.93 7.89
N LEU A 60 2.35 6.18 7.44
CA LEU A 60 1.82 5.60 6.21
C LEU A 60 2.67 6.00 5.00
N ALA A 61 2.97 7.30 4.83
CA ALA A 61 3.77 7.82 3.74
C ALA A 61 5.18 7.20 3.72
N LYS A 62 5.82 7.05 4.90
CA LYS A 62 7.14 6.41 5.03
C LYS A 62 7.11 4.94 4.59
N ILE A 63 6.08 4.19 4.99
CA ILE A 63 5.91 2.79 4.58
C ILE A 63 5.67 2.70 3.08
N CYS A 64 4.79 3.54 2.53
CA CYS A 64 4.49 3.60 1.12
C CYS A 64 5.74 3.94 0.27
N ALA A 65 6.57 4.88 0.72
CA ALA A 65 7.84 5.19 0.07
C ALA A 65 8.80 3.98 0.08
N GLY A 66 8.85 3.22 1.17
CA GLY A 66 9.65 1.98 1.26
C GLY A 66 9.18 0.89 0.28
N LEU A 67 7.86 0.78 0.06
CA LEU A 67 7.27 -0.13 -0.94
C LEU A 67 7.53 0.34 -2.38
N GLU A 68 7.47 1.65 -2.62
CA GLU A 68 7.74 2.26 -3.93
C GLU A 68 9.20 2.10 -4.33
N GLN A 69 10.15 2.31 -3.41
CA GLN A 69 11.58 2.05 -3.62
C GLN A 69 11.88 0.59 -3.98
N LYS A 70 11.06 -0.35 -3.51
CA LYS A 70 11.15 -1.78 -3.83
C LYS A 70 10.39 -2.17 -5.11
N GLY A 71 9.82 -1.18 -5.82
CA GLY A 71 9.09 -1.39 -7.07
C GLY A 71 7.81 -2.22 -6.91
N LEU A 72 7.19 -2.21 -5.72
CA LEU A 72 5.96 -2.96 -5.46
C LEU A 72 4.69 -2.15 -5.75
N VAL A 73 4.79 -0.84 -5.60
CA VAL A 73 3.66 0.09 -5.72
C VAL A 73 4.11 1.39 -6.38
N VAL A 74 3.18 2.06 -7.05
CA VAL A 74 3.30 3.48 -7.42
C VAL A 74 2.32 4.25 -6.56
N ILE A 75 2.78 5.30 -5.90
CA ILE A 75 1.94 6.13 -5.03
C ILE A 75 1.54 7.41 -5.76
N THR A 76 0.26 7.75 -5.68
CA THR A 76 -0.28 9.01 -6.22
C THR A 76 -0.89 9.82 -5.10
N ALA A 77 -0.51 11.10 -5.00
CA ALA A 77 -1.16 12.02 -4.08
C ALA A 77 -2.62 12.21 -4.53
N LEU A 78 -3.57 11.96 -3.61
CA LEU A 78 -4.97 12.30 -3.87
C LEU A 78 -5.17 13.78 -3.57
N SER A 79 -5.61 14.54 -4.57
CA SER A 79 -6.06 15.91 -4.39
C SER A 79 -7.22 15.92 -3.39
N SER A 80 -7.11 16.72 -2.32
CA SER A 80 -8.09 16.86 -1.23
C SER A 80 -9.43 17.48 -1.67
N GLN A 81 -10.15 16.87 -2.62
CA GLN A 81 -11.44 17.36 -3.11
C GLN A 81 -12.65 16.59 -2.53
N ASN A 82 -12.46 15.72 -1.54
CA ASN A 82 -13.58 15.11 -0.84
C ASN A 82 -13.94 15.93 0.40
N ALA A 83 -15.13 16.53 0.35
CA ALA A 83 -15.75 17.45 1.29
C ALA A 83 -16.09 16.87 2.68
N CYS A 84 -15.30 15.94 3.21
CA CYS A 84 -15.55 15.36 4.53
C CYS A 84 -14.22 14.97 5.22
N GLY A 85 -13.63 15.94 5.92
CA GLY A 85 -12.58 15.73 6.91
C GLY A 85 -11.14 15.70 6.35
N ASN A 86 -10.24 16.38 7.07
CA ASN A 86 -8.83 16.65 6.77
C ASN A 86 -7.91 15.41 6.71
N ASN A 87 -8.29 14.34 6.02
CA ASN A 87 -7.46 13.15 5.87
C ASN A 87 -7.01 12.95 4.43
N PRO A 88 -5.83 13.47 4.04
CA PRO A 88 -5.26 13.14 2.74
C PRO A 88 -5.06 11.62 2.67
N GLY A 89 -5.79 10.98 1.76
CA GLY A 89 -5.53 9.59 1.38
C GLY A 89 -4.37 9.51 0.40
N LEU A 90 -3.82 8.31 0.23
CA LEU A 90 -2.87 8.00 -0.83
C LEU A 90 -3.54 7.09 -1.84
N GLY A 91 -3.50 7.48 -3.11
CA GLY A 91 -3.79 6.60 -4.22
C GLY A 91 -2.60 5.67 -4.42
N TYR A 92 -2.86 4.44 -4.84
CA TYR A 92 -1.80 3.50 -5.17
C TYR A 92 -2.16 2.67 -6.39
N ARG A 93 -1.13 2.17 -7.07
CA ARG A 93 -1.21 1.10 -8.06
C ARG A 93 -0.19 0.02 -7.73
N LEU A 94 -0.64 -1.21 -7.57
CA LEU A 94 0.22 -2.37 -7.38
C LEU A 94 0.96 -2.69 -8.69
N LEU A 95 2.25 -2.97 -8.58
CA LEU A 95 3.09 -3.39 -9.70
C LEU A 95 3.20 -4.92 -9.73
N LEU A 96 3.25 -5.47 -10.93
CA LEU A 96 3.39 -6.92 -11.15
C LEU A 96 4.85 -7.42 -11.04
N ALA A 97 5.80 -6.49 -10.82
CA ALA A 97 7.17 -6.67 -10.33
C ALA A 97 7.91 -5.31 -10.38
N PRO A 98 9.03 -5.16 -9.65
CA PRO A 98 10.05 -4.16 -9.98
C PRO A 98 10.58 -4.40 -11.42
N PRO A 99 11.02 -3.34 -12.14
CA PRO A 99 11.68 -3.48 -13.43
C PRO A 99 13.00 -4.26 -13.34
#